data_AF-A0A920YHR2-F1
#
_entry.id   AF-A0A920YHR2-F1
#
_cell.length_a   1.000
_cell.length_b   1.000
_cell.length_c   1.000
_cell.angle_alpha   90.00
_cell.angle_beta   90.00
_cell.angle_gamma   90.00
#
_symmetry.space_group_name_H-M   'P 1'
#
loop_
_entity.id
_entity.type
_entity.pdbx_description
1 polymer ?
#
loop_
_entity_poly.entity_id
_entity_poly.type
_entity_poly.pdbx_seq_one_letter_code
_entity_poly.pdbx_strand_id
1 'polypeptide(L)' 'METNGNWGIVGHEWAVALLRRAVARGTISHAYLLTGPPGVGKTTLARALAAALLCQGEGEPPCG' A
#
# COMPACT_ATOMS: atom_id res chain seq x y z
N MET A 1 -2.08 -17.68 -10.15
CA MET A 1 -2.92 -16.63 -9.55
C MET A 1 -1.98 -15.53 -9.11
N GLU A 2 -1.91 -14.47 -9.89
CA GLU A 2 -0.79 -13.51 -9.98
C GLU A 2 -0.57 -12.73 -8.67
N THR A 3 0.63 -12.83 -8.10
CA THR A 3 1.05 -12.12 -6.88
C THR A 3 1.72 -10.77 -7.15
N ASN A 4 1.77 -10.31 -8.41
CA ASN A 4 2.53 -9.12 -8.84
C ASN A 4 1.95 -7.77 -8.39
N GLY A 5 1.07 -7.74 -7.40
CA GLY A 5 0.36 -6.52 -7.05
C GLY A 5 -0.02 -6.28 -5.60
N ASN A 6 0.44 -7.13 -4.68
CA ASN A 6 -0.11 -7.15 -3.33
C ASN A 6 0.81 -6.51 -2.26
N TRP A 7 1.85 -5.76 -2.65
CA TRP A 7 2.79 -5.10 -1.70
C TRP A 7 3.34 -6.05 -0.60
N GLY A 8 3.33 -7.36 -0.83
CA GLY A 8 3.68 -8.38 0.17
C GLY A 8 2.69 -8.54 1.34
N ILE A 9 1.50 -7.96 1.28
CA ILE A 9 0.51 -7.94 2.37
C ILE A 9 -0.58 -8.98 2.13
N VAL A 10 -0.81 -9.89 3.07
CA VAL A 10 -1.88 -10.90 2.95
C VAL A 10 -3.20 -10.36 3.53
N GLY A 11 -4.32 -10.57 2.83
CA GLY A 11 -5.69 -10.32 3.31
C GLY A 11 -6.21 -8.89 3.17
N HIS A 12 -5.38 -7.93 2.72
CA HIS A 12 -5.77 -6.52 2.52
C HIS A 12 -5.85 -6.16 1.03
N GLU A 13 -6.22 -7.12 0.17
CA GLU A 13 -6.11 -7.00 -1.28
C GLU A 13 -6.89 -5.79 -1.82
N TRP A 14 -8.09 -5.52 -1.28
CA TRP A 14 -8.90 -4.37 -1.68
C TRP A 14 -8.24 -3.04 -1.33
N ALA A 15 -7.64 -2.95 -0.13
CA ALA A 15 -7.02 -1.73 0.36
C ALA A 15 -5.71 -1.46 -0.38
N VAL A 16 -4.91 -2.49 -0.61
CA VAL A 16 -3.69 -2.42 -1.43
C VAL A 16 -4.04 -1.99 -2.85
N ALA A 17 -5.07 -2.58 -3.48
CA ALA A 17 -5.49 -2.20 -4.82
C ALA A 17 -5.95 -0.73 -4.90
N LEU A 18 -6.71 -0.25 -3.91
CA LEU A 18 -7.14 1.15 -3.83
C LEU A 18 -5.93 2.09 -3.73
N LEU A 19 -5.01 1.81 -2.81
CA LEU A 19 -3.84 2.65 -2.56
C LEU A 19 -2.86 2.64 -3.74
N ARG A 20 -2.60 1.47 -4.33
CA ARG A 20 -1.77 1.36 -5.55
C ARG A 20 -2.30 2.22 -6.68
N ARG A 21 -3.62 2.16 -6.93
CA ARG A 21 -4.26 2.97 -7.96
C ARG A 21 -4.16 4.46 -7.65
N ALA A 22 -4.26 4.88 -6.39
CA ALA A 22 -4.11 6.28 -5.99
C ALA A 22 -2.68 6.78 -6.22
N VAL A 23 -1.67 5.99 -5.82
CA VAL A 23 -0.24 6.28 -6.02
C VAL A 23 0.08 6.36 -7.51
N ALA A 24 -0.30 5.35 -8.31
CA ALA A 24 -0.03 5.32 -9.75
C ALA A 24 -0.64 6.49 -10.53
N ARG A 25 -1.79 7.02 -10.06
CA ARG A 25 -2.46 8.17 -10.67
C ARG A 25 -2.01 9.51 -10.11
N GLY A 26 -1.18 9.54 -9.06
CA GLY A 26 -0.86 10.78 -8.34
C GLY A 26 -2.08 11.41 -7.65
N THR A 27 -3.12 10.63 -7.36
CA THR A 27 -4.42 11.10 -6.79
C THR A 27 -4.54 10.76 -5.31
N ILE A 28 -3.42 10.80 -4.58
CA ILE A 28 -3.40 10.41 -3.18
C ILE A 28 -4.07 11.47 -2.28
N SER A 29 -4.82 11.01 -1.28
CA SER A 29 -5.40 11.90 -0.25
C SER A 29 -4.36 12.34 0.77
N HIS A 30 -4.55 13.52 1.36
CA HIS A 30 -3.63 14.05 2.37
C HIS A 30 -3.58 13.23 3.67
N ALA A 31 -4.62 12.40 3.92
CA ALA A 31 -4.70 11.56 5.10
C ALA A 31 -5.50 10.27 4.82
N TYR A 32 -5.11 9.18 5.48
CA TYR A 32 -5.82 7.90 5.50
C TYR A 32 -6.01 7.43 6.94
N LEU A 33 -7.22 6.97 7.27
CA LEU A 33 -7.53 6.34 8.55
C LEU A 33 -7.68 4.83 8.35
N LEU A 34 -6.76 4.05 8.91
CA LEU A 34 -6.82 2.59 8.91
C LEU A 34 -7.47 2.11 10.21
N THR A 35 -8.61 1.42 10.10
CA THR A 35 -9.38 0.92 11.25
C THR A 35 -9.49 -0.60 11.23
N GLY A 36 -9.65 -1.21 12.41
CA GLY A 36 -9.82 -2.66 12.56
C GLY A 36 -9.15 -3.25 13.82
N PRO A 37 -9.36 -4.54 14.10
CA PRO A 37 -8.87 -5.21 15.31
C PRO A 37 -7.33 -5.10 15.50
N PRO A 38 -6.83 -5.21 16.75
CA PRO A 38 -5.38 -5.27 16.99
C PRO A 38 -4.77 -6.50 16.28
N GLY A 39 -3.54 -6.35 15.79
CA GLY A 39 -2.81 -7.44 15.11
C GLY A 39 -3.18 -7.71 13.65
N VAL A 40 -4.22 -7.06 13.09
CA VAL A 40 -4.64 -7.29 11.69
C VAL A 40 -3.65 -6.76 10.63
N GLY A 41 -2.58 -6.05 10.99
CA GLY A 41 -1.57 -5.58 10.02
C GLY A 41 -1.80 -4.17 9.45
N LYS A 42 -2.62 -3.33 10.11
CA LYS A 42 -2.83 -1.91 9.73
C LYS A 42 -1.52 -1.12 9.61
N THR A 43 -0.63 -1.27 10.59
CA THR A 43 0.68 -0.61 10.60
C THR A 43 1.54 -1.08 9.44
N THR A 44 1.47 -2.37 9.10
CA THR A 44 2.18 -2.94 7.95
C THR A 44 1.69 -2.31 6.65
N LEU A 45 0.37 -2.17 6.47
CA LEU A 45 -0.22 -1.49 5.31
C LEU A 45 0.18 -0.01 5.24
N ALA A 46 0.15 0.71 6.36
CA ALA A 46 0.60 2.11 6.41
C ALA A 46 2.07 2.27 6.00
N ARG A 47 2.95 1.36 6.47
CA ARG A 47 4.37 1.36 6.12
C ARG A 47 4.61 1.06 4.64
N ALA A 48 3.89 0.09 4.07
CA ALA A 48 3.96 -0.19 2.64
C ALA A 48 3.51 1.00 1.79
N LEU A 49 2.43 1.70 2.19
CA LEU A 49 2.00 2.93 1.52
C LEU A 49 3.08 4.02 1.59
N ALA A 50 3.70 4.22 2.76
CA ALA A 50 4.77 5.19 2.92
C ALA A 50 5.99 4.85 2.05
N ALA A 51 6.39 3.57 1.99
CA ALA A 51 7.46 3.10 1.11
C ALA A 51 7.12 3.32 -0.38
N ALA A 52 5.86 3.09 -0.77
CA ALA A 52 5.40 3.35 -2.13
C ALA A 52 5.46 4.85 -2.51
N LEU A 53 5.18 5.75 -1.56
CA LEU A 53 5.22 7.20 -1.79
C LEU A 53 6.64 7.78 -1.81
N LEU A 54 7.52 7.24 -0.98
CA LEU A 54 8.91 7.68 -0.89
C LEU A 54 9.80 7.02 -1.94
N CYS A 55 9.25 6.14 -2.78
CA CYS A 55 10.02 5.44 -3.78
C CYS A 55 10.47 6.40 -4.90
N GLN A 56 11.77 6.66 -4.99
CA GLN A 56 12.38 7.53 -6.00
C GLN A 56 13.18 6.76 -7.06
N GLY A 57 13.29 5.44 -6.95
CA GLY A 57 14.05 4.59 -7.87
C GLY A 57 13.21 4.03 -9.02
N GLU A 58 13.88 3.48 -10.04
CA GLU A 58 13.24 2.73 -11.12
C GLU A 58 12.88 1.30 -10.64
N GLY A 59 11.68 1.13 -10.12
CA GLY A 59 11.13 -0.14 -9.64
C GLY A 59 9.63 -0.05 -9.33
N GLU A 60 8.95 -1.20 -9.21
CA GLU A 60 7.53 -1.23 -8.86
C GLU A 60 7.34 -0.94 -7.35
N PRO A 61 6.66 0.15 -6.95
CA PRO A 61 6.46 0.48 -5.54
C PRO A 61 5.65 -0.62 -4.82
N PRO A 62 6.03 -0.96 -3.58
CA PRO A 62 6.89 -0.22 -2.65
C PRO A 62 8.35 -0.68 -2.74
N CYS A 63 9.30 0.27 -2.81
CA CYS A 63 10.70 -0.06 -2.63
C CYS A 63 11.07 0.04 -1.14
N GLY A 64 11.07 -1.10 -0.44
CA GLY A 64 11.43 -1.20 0.99
C GLY A 64 10.67 -2.29 1.73
#